data_AF-A0A7K8CMB6-F1
#
_entry.id   AF-A0A7K8CMB6-F1
#
_cell.length_a   1.000
_cell.length_b   1.000
_cell.length_c   1.000
_cell.angle_alpha   90.00
_cell.angle_beta   90.00
_cell.angle_gamma   90.00
#
_symmetry.space_group_name_H-M   'P 1'
#
loop_
_entity.id
_entity.type
_entity.pdbx_description
1 polymer ?
#
loop_
_entity_poly.entity_id
_entity_poly.type
_entity_poly.pdbx_seq_one_letter_code
_entity_poly.pdbx_strand_id
1 'polypeptide(L)'
;QGENLLYCFEVAPTQPALTQVTQCRTEGSTRGLAAVPRLALDVMACEVLRVLQLTDTALVPVSYLVPRKSVQEFHEDLFPDCTGTLPATDAQGWWAGDSQQVGRVSLHPARRPTETFTSPIIAVTGPTSTGHTDTDTGHTDADQTSGYSSPSSLASPGSAATSLSASTGPSSGFASSPSQKSLQSILGPSSRFRHTQGRVLHRDCHLTNLRGLSLTTPGECDGFCANHQRVALPLLSAGGQIAVLELSKPGRLPDAAVPTVQNGAAVADLAWDPFDPRRLAVAGEDARIRLWRIPEGGLQETLQEPEAVLRGHTEKIYSIRFHPLASDLLVSSSYDMTVRIWELSAGREVLCLQGHTDQIFSMAWSPDGKKLATVSKDGRIRLYEPRRSSQPQQEGPGPEGGRGARLVWVCGGDYLLVSGFDSRSERRILLYRAQALPEGPLSVLGLDVAPSTLLPFYDEDTSVVFLTGKGDTRVFLYEVTPEPPYFLECNSFTSNEPHKGFVFLPKTACEVREVEFA
;
A
#
# COMPACT_ATOMS: atom_id res chain seq x y z
N GLN A 1 26.11 10.14 45.32
CA GLN A 1 25.27 11.29 45.73
C GLN A 1 26.20 12.37 46.26
N GLY A 2 26.13 13.60 45.76
CA GLY A 2 27.09 14.68 46.06
C GLY A 2 28.19 14.88 45.00
N GLU A 3 28.35 13.91 44.09
CA GLU A 3 29.35 13.94 43.01
C GLU A 3 28.88 14.78 41.82
N ASN A 4 29.85 15.34 41.07
CA ASN A 4 29.63 16.16 39.87
C ASN A 4 30.18 15.49 38.60
N LEU A 5 30.33 14.17 38.61
CA LEU A 5 30.77 13.38 37.47
C LEU A 5 29.77 12.26 37.21
N LEU A 6 29.38 12.11 35.95
CA LEU A 6 28.57 11.02 35.45
C LEU A 6 29.43 10.16 34.53
N TYR A 7 29.70 8.93 34.95
CA TYR A 7 30.45 7.96 34.17
C TYR A 7 29.49 7.10 33.34
N CYS A 8 29.78 6.98 32.05
CA CYS A 8 29.04 6.11 31.14
C CYS A 8 29.95 4.93 30.77
N PHE A 9 29.47 3.71 31.03
CA PHE A 9 30.16 2.47 30.68
C PHE A 9 29.34 1.70 29.65
N GLU A 10 30.02 1.14 28.67
CA GLU A 10 29.52 0.09 27.81
C GLU A 10 29.68 -1.24 28.53
N VAL A 11 28.60 -2.02 28.55
CA VAL A 11 28.57 -3.35 29.18
C VAL A 11 28.55 -4.41 28.08
N ALA A 12 29.59 -5.22 28.01
CA ALA A 12 29.73 -6.29 27.02
C ALA A 12 29.75 -7.67 27.69
N PRO A 13 29.23 -8.72 27.04
CA PRO A 13 29.26 -10.08 27.57
C PRO A 13 30.67 -10.72 27.55
N THR A 14 31.64 -10.11 26.86
CA THR A 14 33.03 -10.58 26.74
C THR A 14 34.00 -9.62 27.44
N GLN A 15 35.17 -10.09 27.90
CA GLN A 15 36.10 -9.23 28.65
C GLN A 15 36.85 -8.22 27.77
N PRO A 16 37.02 -6.95 28.23
CA PRO A 16 36.53 -6.42 29.51
C PRO A 16 35.01 -6.17 29.47
N ALA A 17 34.31 -6.66 30.50
CA ALA A 17 32.86 -6.62 30.56
C ALA A 17 32.29 -5.22 30.79
N LEU A 18 33.10 -4.28 31.27
CA LEU A 18 32.77 -2.87 31.45
C LEU A 18 33.89 -2.01 30.85
N THR A 19 33.55 -1.19 29.86
CA THR A 19 34.47 -0.24 29.24
C THR A 19 33.93 1.17 29.42
N GLN A 20 34.68 2.08 30.03
CA GLN A 20 34.23 3.47 30.18
C GLN A 20 34.20 4.15 28.80
N VAL A 21 33.01 4.54 28.35
CA VAL A 21 32.79 5.16 27.04
C VAL A 21 33.00 6.67 27.11
N THR A 22 32.48 7.31 28.16
CA THR A 22 32.61 8.75 28.36
C THR A 22 32.39 9.14 29.82
N GLN A 23 32.84 10.33 30.18
CA GLN A 23 32.54 10.97 31.46
C GLN A 23 32.03 12.39 31.21
N CYS A 24 30.91 12.73 31.85
CA CYS A 24 30.32 14.06 31.79
C CYS A 24 30.48 14.74 33.13
N ARG A 25 31.12 15.91 33.15
CA ARG A 25 31.19 16.74 34.36
C ARG A 25 29.97 17.65 34.43
N THR A 26 29.25 17.61 35.52
CA THR A 26 28.02 18.38 35.72
C THR A 26 28.29 19.62 36.56
N GLU A 27 27.52 20.68 36.35
CA GLU A 27 27.73 21.98 37.02
C GLU A 27 27.30 21.99 38.50
N GLY A 28 26.51 21.00 38.94
CA GLY A 28 26.06 20.86 40.33
C GLY A 28 26.25 19.45 40.88
N SER A 29 26.12 19.32 42.21
CA SER A 29 26.15 18.04 42.91
C SER A 29 24.90 17.20 42.61
N THR A 30 25.11 15.94 42.24
CA THR A 30 24.03 15.00 41.90
C THR A 30 23.33 14.49 43.16
N ARG A 31 22.03 14.78 43.29
CA ARG A 31 21.15 14.26 44.35
C ARG A 31 20.39 13.01 43.92
N GLY A 32 20.14 12.85 42.63
CA GLY A 32 19.50 11.67 42.04
C GLY A 32 19.64 11.64 40.52
N LEU A 33 19.47 10.46 39.93
CA LEU A 33 19.47 10.25 38.49
C LEU A 33 18.27 9.40 38.11
N ALA A 34 17.60 9.78 37.03
CA ALA A 34 16.58 8.96 36.40
C ALA A 34 16.89 8.82 34.91
N ALA A 35 16.96 7.59 34.42
CA ALA A 35 17.05 7.36 32.98
C ALA A 35 15.72 7.75 32.33
N VAL A 36 15.79 8.54 31.27
CA VAL A 36 14.62 8.85 30.45
C VAL A 36 14.28 7.60 29.61
N PRO A 37 13.01 7.20 29.53
CA PRO A 37 12.61 6.07 28.69
C PRO A 37 13.08 6.26 27.25
N ARG A 38 13.55 5.17 26.62
CA ARG A 38 14.13 5.21 25.27
C ARG A 38 13.19 5.81 24.21
N LEU A 39 11.89 5.71 24.41
CA LEU A 39 10.86 6.27 23.54
C LEU A 39 10.79 7.81 23.56
N ALA A 40 11.38 8.46 24.56
CA ALA A 40 11.40 9.91 24.71
C ALA A 40 12.77 10.52 24.31
N LEU A 41 13.66 9.73 23.69
CA LEU A 41 14.95 10.20 23.19
C LEU A 41 14.81 10.83 21.80
N ASP A 42 15.63 11.82 21.52
CA ASP A 42 15.79 12.41 20.19
C ASP A 42 16.71 11.53 19.35
N VAL A 43 16.12 10.46 18.82
CA VAL A 43 16.83 9.44 18.01
C VAL A 43 17.42 10.06 16.74
N MET A 44 16.83 11.14 16.22
CA MET A 44 17.32 11.86 15.03
C MET A 44 18.62 12.62 15.30
N ALA A 45 18.79 13.12 16.52
CA ALA A 45 20.07 13.66 17.01
C ALA A 45 21.09 12.56 17.39
N CYS A 46 20.78 11.29 17.14
CA CYS A 46 21.55 10.12 17.58
C CYS A 46 21.69 10.05 19.11
N GLU A 47 20.68 10.51 19.85
CA GLU A 47 20.64 10.39 21.30
C GLU A 47 20.39 8.94 21.72
N VAL A 48 21.39 8.34 22.38
CA VAL A 48 21.35 6.92 22.80
C VAL A 48 20.99 6.77 24.27
N LEU A 49 21.11 7.83 25.05
CA LEU A 49 20.72 7.89 26.45
C LEU A 49 20.47 9.35 26.86
N ARG A 50 19.37 9.60 27.55
CA ARG A 50 19.14 10.85 28.29
C ARG A 50 18.95 10.49 29.75
N VAL A 51 19.63 11.21 30.63
CA VAL A 51 19.47 11.08 32.07
C VAL A 51 18.99 12.42 32.62
N LEU A 52 17.95 12.39 33.46
CA LEU A 52 17.58 13.55 34.25
C LEU A 52 18.39 13.54 35.54
N GLN A 53 19.28 14.52 35.68
CA GLN A 53 20.03 14.77 36.89
C GLN A 53 19.23 15.69 37.82
N LEU A 54 18.92 15.22 39.03
CA LEU A 54 18.41 16.06 40.09
C LEU A 54 19.58 16.73 40.81
N THR A 55 19.63 18.06 40.80
CA THR A 55 20.55 18.88 41.60
C THR A 55 19.81 19.49 42.79
N ASP A 56 20.50 20.31 43.59
CA ASP A 56 19.87 21.04 44.69
C ASP A 56 18.83 22.08 44.22
N THR A 57 18.89 22.50 42.94
CA THR A 57 18.08 23.62 42.42
C THR A 57 17.36 23.32 41.11
N ALA A 58 17.65 22.20 40.44
CA ALA A 58 17.09 21.91 39.11
C ALA A 58 17.05 20.42 38.76
N LEU A 59 16.22 20.09 37.76
CA LEU A 59 16.33 18.86 36.97
C LEU A 59 17.05 19.20 35.67
N VAL A 60 18.27 18.69 35.49
CA VAL A 60 19.14 18.97 34.35
C VAL A 60 19.14 17.74 33.43
N PRO A 61 18.60 17.81 32.20
CA PRO A 61 18.72 16.73 31.23
C PRO A 61 20.15 16.65 30.70
N VAL A 62 20.74 15.46 30.75
CA VAL A 62 22.08 15.17 30.23
C VAL A 62 21.96 14.12 29.13
N SER A 63 22.25 14.53 27.90
CA SER A 63 22.10 13.74 26.68
C SER A 63 23.44 13.15 26.25
N TYR A 64 23.43 11.86 25.92
CA TYR A 64 24.57 11.15 25.34
C TYR A 64 24.27 10.86 23.88
N LEU A 65 25.04 11.49 23.00
CA LEU A 65 24.87 11.42 21.55
C LEU A 65 25.98 10.56 20.93
N VAL A 66 25.64 9.79 19.90
CA VAL A 66 26.62 9.11 19.04
C VAL A 66 26.85 9.95 17.79
N PRO A 67 28.06 10.47 17.54
CA PRO A 67 28.32 11.25 16.32
C PRO A 67 28.17 10.37 15.06
N ARG A 68 27.31 10.78 14.11
CA ARG A 68 27.13 10.15 12.78
C ARG A 68 27.44 11.13 11.66
N LYS A 69 27.83 10.60 10.49
CA LYS A 69 28.27 11.39 9.33
C LYS A 69 27.17 11.89 8.37
N SER A 70 25.93 11.38 8.36
CA SER A 70 24.78 12.01 7.64
C SER A 70 23.46 11.22 7.77
N VAL A 71 22.33 11.94 7.82
CA VAL A 71 20.91 11.48 7.80
C VAL A 71 20.23 11.98 6.50
N GLN A 72 20.99 12.20 5.42
CA GLN A 72 20.57 12.98 4.25
C GLN A 72 20.33 12.18 2.95
N GLU A 73 20.53 10.86 2.91
CA GLU A 73 20.43 10.07 1.67
C GLU A 73 19.10 9.29 1.58
N PHE A 74 18.35 9.47 0.49
CA PHE A 74 17.09 8.78 0.19
C PHE A 74 17.36 7.36 -0.35
N HIS A 75 16.67 6.35 0.17
CA HIS A 75 16.85 4.94 -0.20
C HIS A 75 16.04 4.56 -1.46
N GLU A 76 16.56 4.88 -2.66
CA GLU A 76 15.88 4.62 -3.94
C GLU A 76 15.54 3.15 -4.19
N ASP A 77 16.27 2.22 -3.58
CA ASP A 77 16.08 0.77 -3.71
C ASP A 77 14.91 0.22 -2.89
N LEU A 78 14.52 0.92 -1.82
CA LEU A 78 13.33 0.62 -1.00
C LEU A 78 12.10 1.40 -1.47
N PHE A 79 12.33 2.52 -2.16
CA PHE A 79 11.31 3.45 -2.63
C PHE A 79 11.45 3.73 -4.13
N PRO A 80 11.22 2.71 -4.99
CA PRO A 80 11.18 2.93 -6.42
C PRO A 80 10.02 3.87 -6.78
N ASP A 81 10.04 4.41 -8.00
CA ASP A 81 8.94 5.22 -8.49
C ASP A 81 7.66 4.38 -8.55
N CYS A 82 6.61 4.80 -7.85
CA CYS A 82 5.36 4.07 -7.66
C CYS A 82 4.25 4.58 -8.60
N THR A 83 3.09 3.93 -8.59
CA THR A 83 1.94 4.31 -9.42
C THR A 83 1.36 5.66 -9.00
N GLY A 84 1.12 6.54 -9.98
CA GLY A 84 0.46 7.83 -9.79
C GLY A 84 -1.06 7.72 -9.63
N THR A 85 -1.70 8.86 -9.37
CA THR A 85 -3.14 8.97 -9.10
C THR A 85 -3.99 9.39 -10.30
N LEU A 86 -3.37 9.59 -11.47
CA LEU A 86 -4.09 9.92 -12.70
C LEU A 86 -4.32 8.68 -13.55
N PRO A 87 -5.50 8.55 -14.18
CA PRO A 87 -5.78 7.44 -15.08
C PRO A 87 -4.89 7.54 -16.32
N ALA A 88 -4.48 6.39 -16.86
CA ALA A 88 -3.72 6.32 -18.10
C ALA A 88 -4.60 6.54 -19.34
N THR A 89 -5.87 6.16 -19.24
CA THR A 89 -6.88 6.26 -20.29
C THR A 89 -8.27 6.36 -19.65
N ASP A 90 -9.28 6.73 -20.43
CA ASP A 90 -10.68 6.53 -20.06
C ASP A 90 -11.18 5.14 -20.52
N ALA A 91 -12.44 4.83 -20.18
CA ALA A 91 -13.11 3.60 -20.58
C ALA A 91 -13.12 3.40 -22.10
N GLN A 92 -13.41 4.45 -22.87
CA GLN A 92 -13.52 4.38 -24.33
C GLN A 92 -12.17 4.05 -24.97
N GLY A 93 -11.09 4.72 -24.56
CA GLY A 93 -9.74 4.46 -25.01
C GLY A 93 -9.29 3.05 -24.67
N TRP A 94 -9.58 2.57 -23.46
CA TRP A 94 -9.22 1.21 -23.07
C TRP A 94 -9.91 0.14 -23.94
N TRP A 95 -11.21 0.30 -24.20
CA TRP A 95 -11.97 -0.58 -25.11
C TRP A 95 -11.47 -0.49 -26.56
N ALA A 96 -10.99 0.68 -26.98
CA ALA A 96 -10.36 0.89 -28.29
C ALA A 96 -8.95 0.26 -28.40
N GLY A 97 -8.44 -0.34 -27.33
CA GLY A 97 -7.16 -1.06 -27.31
C GLY A 97 -6.02 -0.29 -26.63
N ASP A 98 -6.29 0.90 -26.07
CA ASP A 98 -5.28 1.63 -25.33
C ASP A 98 -4.73 0.77 -24.19
N SER A 99 -3.42 0.79 -24.04
CA SER A 99 -2.66 0.00 -23.08
C SER A 99 -1.60 0.86 -22.39
N GLN A 100 -1.75 2.19 -22.41
CA GLN A 100 -0.95 3.10 -21.62
C GLN A 100 -0.99 2.72 -20.14
N GLN A 101 0.13 2.96 -19.47
CA GLN A 101 0.28 2.73 -18.04
C GLN A 101 0.12 4.06 -17.31
N VAL A 102 -0.33 4.00 -16.05
CA VAL A 102 -0.43 5.20 -15.22
C VAL A 102 0.97 5.82 -15.07
N GLY A 103 1.03 7.15 -15.06
CA GLY A 103 2.29 7.86 -14.85
C GLY A 103 2.92 7.42 -13.52
N ARG A 104 4.23 7.19 -13.52
CA ARG A 104 4.98 6.88 -12.29
C ARG A 104 5.34 8.15 -11.54
N VAL A 105 5.32 8.09 -10.22
CA VAL A 105 5.63 9.21 -9.33
C VAL A 105 6.78 8.83 -8.43
N SER A 106 7.76 9.74 -8.35
CA SER A 106 8.90 9.53 -7.47
C SER A 106 8.56 9.91 -6.04
N LEU A 107 8.89 9.01 -5.10
CA LEU A 107 8.79 9.29 -3.68
C LEU A 107 9.98 10.12 -3.16
N HIS A 108 10.98 10.42 -3.99
CA HIS A 108 12.16 11.20 -3.61
C HIS A 108 11.79 12.64 -3.20
N PRO A 109 12.11 13.09 -1.97
CA PRO A 109 11.70 14.41 -1.45
C PRO A 109 12.10 15.60 -2.33
N ALA A 110 13.28 15.54 -2.97
CA ALA A 110 13.75 16.61 -3.87
C ALA A 110 13.10 16.60 -5.28
N ARG A 111 12.34 15.55 -5.64
CA ARG A 111 11.71 15.41 -6.96
C ARG A 111 10.19 15.70 -6.95
N ARG A 112 9.64 16.21 -5.83
CA ARG A 112 8.20 16.47 -5.65
C ARG A 112 7.85 17.92 -6.00
N PRO A 113 7.47 18.19 -7.27
CA PRO A 113 6.09 18.60 -7.54
C PRO A 113 5.60 18.13 -8.94
N THR A 114 4.56 17.31 -8.98
CA THR A 114 3.80 16.98 -10.20
C THR A 114 2.30 16.96 -9.87
N GLU A 115 1.42 17.29 -10.83
CA GLU A 115 -0.05 17.24 -10.65
C GLU A 115 -0.55 15.85 -10.22
N THR A 116 0.25 14.81 -10.47
CA THR A 116 0.04 13.40 -10.10
C THR A 116 0.36 13.05 -8.64
N PHE A 117 0.82 14.01 -7.82
CA PHE A 117 1.25 13.77 -6.44
C PHE A 117 0.42 14.57 -5.41
N THR A 118 -0.31 13.87 -4.55
CA THR A 118 -0.94 14.42 -3.34
C THR A 118 -0.55 13.59 -2.12
N SER A 119 0.27 14.13 -1.22
CA SER A 119 0.59 13.51 0.07
C SER A 119 0.01 14.34 1.21
N PRO A 120 -0.74 13.73 2.15
CA PRO A 120 -1.33 14.43 3.28
C PRO A 120 -0.29 14.87 4.34
N ILE A 121 0.95 14.40 4.25
CA ILE A 121 2.03 14.66 5.24
C ILE A 121 2.84 15.93 4.88
N ILE A 122 2.74 16.43 3.64
CA ILE A 122 3.48 17.61 3.19
C ILE A 122 2.48 18.66 2.69
N ALA A 123 2.30 19.74 3.45
CA ALA A 123 1.47 20.86 3.05
C ALA A 123 1.98 21.48 1.74
N VAL A 124 1.08 21.63 0.76
CA VAL A 124 1.33 22.40 -0.46
C VAL A 124 1.42 23.87 -0.10
N THR A 125 2.62 24.40 0.07
CA THR A 125 2.84 25.86 0.01
C THR A 125 3.07 26.26 -1.44
N GLY A 126 1.99 26.45 -2.19
CA GLY A 126 2.03 27.18 -3.46
C GLY A 126 1.83 28.68 -3.20
N PRO A 127 2.52 29.58 -3.91
CA PRO A 127 2.32 31.02 -3.74
C PRO A 127 0.94 31.41 -4.25
N THR A 128 0.11 31.99 -3.38
CA THR A 128 -1.13 32.67 -3.77
C THR A 128 -0.78 33.86 -4.64
N SER A 129 -1.03 33.77 -5.95
CA SER A 129 -0.98 34.92 -6.85
C SER A 129 -2.21 35.81 -6.59
N THR A 130 -2.12 36.65 -5.57
CA THR A 130 -3.00 37.82 -5.45
C THR A 130 -2.59 38.82 -6.51
N GLY A 131 -3.49 39.06 -7.47
CA GLY A 131 -3.31 40.07 -8.50
C GLY A 131 -3.12 41.45 -7.87
N HIS A 132 -2.02 42.09 -8.24
CA HIS A 132 -1.89 43.54 -8.17
C HIS A 132 -1.50 44.04 -9.56
N THR A 133 -2.46 44.74 -10.16
CA THR A 133 -2.26 45.67 -11.26
C THR A 133 -1.36 46.80 -10.78
N ASP A 134 -0.26 47.05 -11.50
CA ASP A 134 0.28 48.39 -11.61
C ASP A 134 0.83 48.60 -13.03
N THR A 135 0.19 49.57 -13.68
CA THR A 135 0.63 50.24 -14.89
C THR A 135 1.83 51.13 -14.57
N ASP A 136 2.94 51.03 -15.31
CA ASP A 136 3.57 52.23 -15.86
C ASP A 136 4.50 51.93 -17.04
N THR A 137 4.75 53.00 -17.76
CA THR A 137 5.11 53.21 -19.15
C THR A 137 6.62 53.24 -19.42
N GLY A 138 7.01 53.06 -20.70
CA GLY A 138 8.10 53.85 -21.29
C GLY A 138 9.29 53.11 -21.93
N HIS A 139 9.37 53.26 -23.25
CA HIS A 139 10.58 53.48 -24.08
C HIS A 139 11.48 52.32 -24.57
N THR A 140 11.20 51.91 -25.82
CA THR A 140 11.99 52.01 -27.09
C THR A 140 13.51 51.80 -27.17
N ASP A 141 13.85 51.18 -28.32
CA ASP A 141 15.11 51.15 -29.13
C ASP A 141 16.13 50.05 -28.76
N ALA A 142 16.49 49.06 -29.60
CA ALA A 142 16.88 48.95 -31.03
C ALA A 142 18.39 48.61 -31.15
N ASP A 143 18.71 47.82 -32.18
CA ASP A 143 20.06 47.49 -32.74
C ASP A 143 20.98 46.55 -31.93
N GLN A 144 21.89 45.75 -32.50
CA GLN A 144 22.16 45.16 -33.82
C GLN A 144 23.40 44.23 -33.64
N THR A 145 23.47 43.14 -34.42
CA THR A 145 24.68 42.53 -35.03
C THR A 145 25.91 42.05 -34.22
N SER A 146 26.14 40.72 -34.33
CA SER A 146 27.36 40.01 -34.77
C SER A 146 28.71 40.13 -34.03
N GLY A 147 29.33 38.96 -33.77
CA GLY A 147 30.68 38.67 -34.29
C GLY A 147 31.71 38.08 -33.31
N TYR A 148 32.30 36.95 -33.74
CA TYR A 148 33.66 36.44 -33.42
C TYR A 148 33.87 35.82 -32.01
N SER A 149 34.63 34.75 -31.77
CA SER A 149 35.42 33.78 -32.56
C SER A 149 35.84 32.65 -31.60
N SER A 150 36.00 31.42 -32.12
CA SER A 150 36.64 30.25 -31.45
C SER A 150 38.17 30.44 -31.31
N PRO A 151 39.00 29.53 -30.69
CA PRO A 151 39.17 28.12 -31.12
C PRO A 151 39.47 27.04 -30.04
N SER A 152 39.08 25.79 -30.37
CA SER A 152 39.87 24.52 -30.42
C SER A 152 40.72 24.06 -29.21
N SER A 153 40.96 22.78 -28.89
CA SER A 153 40.97 21.52 -29.65
C SER A 153 41.35 20.31 -28.77
N LEU A 154 41.09 19.09 -29.31
CA LEU A 154 41.77 17.78 -29.17
C LEU A 154 41.10 16.77 -28.21
N ALA A 155 40.96 15.48 -28.52
CA ALA A 155 41.05 14.69 -29.75
C ALA A 155 40.47 13.30 -29.40
N SER A 156 39.76 12.67 -30.34
CA SER A 156 39.42 11.23 -30.27
C SER A 156 40.58 10.37 -30.79
N PRO A 157 40.50 9.04 -30.61
CA PRO A 157 40.35 8.19 -31.80
C PRO A 157 39.28 7.08 -31.66
N GLY A 158 38.66 6.73 -32.80
CA GLY A 158 37.80 5.54 -33.00
C GLY A 158 38.63 4.23 -33.06
N SER A 159 38.12 3.03 -33.35
CA SER A 159 36.89 2.48 -33.95
C SER A 159 36.77 1.04 -33.39
N ALA A 160 35.65 0.31 -33.35
CA ALA A 160 34.93 -0.29 -34.47
C ALA A 160 33.75 -1.13 -33.91
N ALA A 161 32.76 -1.37 -34.77
CA ALA A 161 31.47 -1.99 -34.47
C ALA A 161 31.51 -3.50 -34.16
N THR A 162 30.62 -3.94 -33.28
CA THR A 162 29.89 -5.22 -33.39
C THR A 162 28.51 -5.09 -32.75
N SER A 163 27.49 -5.42 -33.55
CA SER A 163 26.08 -5.52 -33.21
C SER A 163 25.80 -6.73 -32.32
N LEU A 164 25.13 -6.55 -31.17
CA LEU A 164 24.36 -7.61 -30.50
C LEU A 164 23.20 -6.98 -29.72
N SER A 165 21.99 -7.38 -30.09
CA SER A 165 20.74 -7.17 -29.37
C SER A 165 20.80 -7.81 -27.98
N ALA A 166 20.50 -7.04 -26.93
CA ALA A 166 20.31 -7.57 -25.58
C ALA A 166 19.12 -6.87 -24.90
N SER A 167 18.16 -7.68 -24.49
CA SER A 167 17.05 -7.37 -23.60
C SER A 167 17.55 -6.79 -22.27
N THR A 168 17.12 -5.57 -21.94
CA THR A 168 17.37 -4.95 -20.64
C THR A 168 16.23 -5.25 -19.68
N GLY A 169 16.41 -6.28 -18.84
CA GLY A 169 15.79 -6.32 -17.52
C GLY A 169 16.73 -5.66 -16.50
N PRO A 170 16.23 -5.00 -15.44
CA PRO A 170 17.10 -4.40 -14.45
C PRO A 170 17.71 -5.49 -13.56
N SER A 171 18.96 -5.86 -13.82
CA SER A 171 19.78 -6.58 -12.84
C SER A 171 20.20 -5.60 -11.75
N SER A 172 19.68 -5.78 -10.53
CA SER A 172 20.07 -5.05 -9.33
C SER A 172 21.56 -5.31 -9.00
N GLY A 173 22.43 -4.37 -9.33
CA GLY A 173 23.87 -4.46 -9.07
C GLY A 173 24.28 -3.78 -7.76
N PHE A 174 24.43 -4.56 -6.69
CA PHE A 174 25.44 -4.27 -5.67
C PHE A 174 26.41 -5.45 -5.61
N ALA A 175 27.70 -5.16 -5.78
CA ALA A 175 28.75 -6.11 -5.45
C ALA A 175 28.76 -6.29 -3.92
N SER A 176 28.15 -7.39 -3.45
CA SER A 176 28.16 -7.74 -2.03
C SER A 176 29.60 -8.00 -1.55
N SER A 177 29.94 -7.46 -0.37
CA SER A 177 31.23 -7.67 0.29
C SER A 177 31.54 -9.18 0.44
N PRO A 178 32.80 -9.64 0.36
CA PRO A 178 33.15 -11.06 0.34
C PRO A 178 32.60 -11.87 1.54
N SER A 179 32.41 -11.22 2.69
CA SER A 179 31.85 -11.83 3.90
C SER A 179 30.34 -12.08 3.85
N GLN A 180 29.57 -11.30 3.08
CA GLN A 180 28.13 -11.53 2.91
C GLN A 180 27.82 -12.67 1.93
N LYS A 181 28.65 -12.84 0.89
CA LYS A 181 28.54 -13.98 -0.03
C LYS A 181 28.75 -15.33 0.67
N SER A 182 29.68 -15.38 1.64
CA SER A 182 29.99 -16.63 2.34
C SER A 182 28.83 -17.08 3.25
N LEU A 183 28.12 -16.15 3.91
CA LEU A 183 26.96 -16.47 4.76
C LEU A 183 25.71 -16.84 3.94
N GLN A 184 25.48 -16.18 2.81
CA GLN A 184 24.37 -16.52 1.90
C GLN A 184 24.53 -17.91 1.28
N SER A 185 25.76 -18.37 1.04
CA SER A 185 26.01 -19.73 0.51
C SER A 185 25.64 -20.86 1.49
N ILE A 186 25.52 -20.56 2.78
CA ILE A 186 25.21 -21.54 3.84
C ILE A 186 23.73 -21.48 4.25
N LEU A 187 23.10 -20.31 4.19
CA LEU A 187 21.74 -20.07 4.70
C LEU A 187 20.65 -20.00 3.62
N GLY A 188 21.02 -20.07 2.34
CA GLY A 188 20.09 -19.92 1.22
C GLY A 188 19.69 -18.46 0.97
N PRO A 189 18.84 -18.20 -0.06
CA PRO A 189 18.33 -16.87 -0.33
C PRO A 189 17.46 -16.39 0.86
N SER A 190 17.59 -15.12 1.24
CA SER A 190 16.78 -14.51 2.29
C SER A 190 16.23 -13.18 1.80
N SER A 191 14.99 -12.86 2.19
CA SER A 191 14.36 -11.60 1.80
C SER A 191 15.15 -10.38 2.29
N ARG A 192 15.15 -9.32 1.47
CA ARG A 192 15.65 -7.99 1.90
C ARG A 192 14.76 -7.36 2.99
N PHE A 193 13.50 -7.79 3.04
CA PHE A 193 12.48 -7.36 4.00
C PHE A 193 12.34 -8.33 5.19
N ARG A 194 13.29 -9.26 5.37
CA ARG A 194 13.22 -10.26 6.44
C ARG A 194 13.11 -9.66 7.84
N HIS A 195 13.65 -8.45 8.03
CA HIS A 195 13.67 -7.75 9.32
C HIS A 195 12.59 -6.66 9.44
N THR A 196 11.60 -6.65 8.55
CA THR A 196 10.44 -5.75 8.64
C THR A 196 9.75 -5.87 10.00
N GLN A 197 9.32 -4.75 10.55
CA GLN A 197 8.58 -4.70 11.81
C GLN A 197 7.36 -3.80 11.63
N GLY A 198 6.19 -4.28 12.06
CA GLY A 198 5.02 -3.43 12.17
C GLY A 198 5.09 -2.60 13.45
N ARG A 199 4.84 -1.30 13.33
CA ARG A 199 4.78 -0.35 14.46
C ARG A 199 3.36 0.18 14.59
N VAL A 200 2.72 -0.08 15.73
CA VAL A 200 1.46 0.59 16.08
C VAL A 200 1.78 2.05 16.44
N LEU A 201 1.18 2.99 15.72
CA LEU A 201 1.37 4.43 15.97
C LEU A 201 0.78 4.86 17.31
N HIS A 202 1.16 6.05 17.79
CA HIS A 202 0.66 6.60 19.05
C HIS A 202 -0.87 6.75 19.04
N ARG A 203 -1.49 6.64 20.22
CA ARG A 203 -2.96 6.64 20.36
C ARG A 203 -3.63 7.91 19.83
N ASP A 204 -2.91 9.03 19.80
CA ASP A 204 -3.43 10.30 19.27
C ASP A 204 -3.59 10.29 17.75
N CYS A 205 -2.98 9.33 17.05
CA CYS A 205 -3.19 9.09 15.62
C CYS A 205 -4.38 8.16 15.34
N HIS A 206 -5.01 7.60 16.39
CA HIS A 206 -6.08 6.61 16.23
C HIS A 206 -7.44 7.29 16.12
N LEU A 207 -8.31 6.77 15.26
CA LEU A 207 -9.75 7.06 15.30
C LEU A 207 -10.39 6.12 16.33
N THR A 208 -10.84 6.67 17.47
CA THR A 208 -11.37 5.88 18.59
C THR A 208 -12.84 6.17 18.87
N ASN A 209 -13.49 5.35 19.70
CA ASN A 209 -14.94 5.43 19.99
C ASN A 209 -15.84 5.23 18.76
N LEU A 210 -15.40 4.43 17.78
CA LEU A 210 -16.22 4.02 16.66
C LEU A 210 -17.28 3.02 17.15
N ARG A 211 -18.55 3.30 16.88
CA ARG A 211 -19.69 2.52 17.37
C ARG A 211 -20.46 1.88 16.23
N GLY A 212 -21.12 0.77 16.54
CA GLY A 212 -22.02 0.11 15.60
C GLY A 212 -21.31 -0.43 14.37
N LEU A 213 -20.07 -0.92 14.50
CA LEU A 213 -19.38 -1.58 13.39
C LEU A 213 -20.11 -2.85 12.97
N SER A 214 -20.19 -3.09 11.66
CA SER A 214 -20.61 -4.41 11.16
C SER A 214 -19.47 -5.41 11.40
N LEU A 215 -19.66 -6.31 12.37
CA LEU A 215 -18.65 -7.31 12.74
C LEU A 215 -18.75 -8.61 11.92
N THR A 216 -19.79 -8.73 11.09
CA THR A 216 -20.03 -9.89 10.23
C THR A 216 -19.94 -9.43 8.78
N THR A 217 -18.75 -9.55 8.19
CA THR A 217 -18.52 -9.24 6.77
C THR A 217 -18.16 -10.53 6.01
N PRO A 218 -18.63 -10.70 4.75
CA PRO A 218 -18.30 -11.86 3.93
C PRO A 218 -16.80 -12.09 3.77
N GLY A 219 -16.38 -13.32 3.47
CA GLY A 219 -14.97 -13.66 3.25
C GLY A 219 -14.41 -13.11 1.94
N GLU A 220 -15.29 -12.71 1.04
CA GLU A 220 -15.03 -12.20 -0.31
C GLU A 220 -14.71 -10.69 -0.35
N CYS A 221 -14.92 -9.97 0.75
CA CYS A 221 -14.64 -8.54 0.83
C CYS A 221 -13.55 -8.24 1.86
N ASP A 222 -12.91 -7.08 1.73
CA ASP A 222 -11.85 -6.65 2.65
C ASP A 222 -12.44 -6.08 3.96
N GLY A 223 -13.76 -5.82 3.97
CA GLY A 223 -14.54 -5.37 5.11
C GLY A 223 -14.64 -3.85 5.24
N PHE A 224 -13.62 -3.12 4.83
CA PHE A 224 -13.60 -1.66 4.75
C PHE A 224 -12.60 -1.19 3.68
N CYS A 225 -12.63 0.09 3.30
CA CYS A 225 -11.69 0.64 2.32
C CYS A 225 -11.23 2.05 2.71
N ALA A 226 -10.03 2.44 2.27
CA ALA A 226 -9.46 3.75 2.53
C ALA A 226 -8.76 4.30 1.28
N ASN A 227 -8.65 5.61 1.21
CA ASN A 227 -7.76 6.32 0.31
C ASN A 227 -6.85 7.24 1.13
N HIS A 228 -6.04 8.07 0.48
CA HIS A 228 -5.10 8.95 1.18
C HIS A 228 -5.74 10.05 2.05
N GLN A 229 -7.06 10.27 1.95
CA GLN A 229 -7.79 11.28 2.73
C GLN A 229 -8.67 10.66 3.80
N ARG A 230 -9.29 9.51 3.51
CA ARG A 230 -10.48 9.04 4.22
C ARG A 230 -10.55 7.53 4.31
N VAL A 231 -11.30 7.06 5.31
CA VAL A 231 -11.69 5.66 5.49
C VAL A 231 -13.21 5.53 5.44
N ALA A 232 -13.72 4.49 4.76
CA ALA A 232 -15.13 4.13 4.68
C ALA A 232 -15.37 2.78 5.35
N LEU A 233 -16.32 2.73 6.28
CA LEU A 233 -16.56 1.60 7.18
C LEU A 233 -18.06 1.26 7.25
N PRO A 234 -18.47 0.04 6.88
CA PRO A 234 -19.85 -0.41 7.06
C PRO A 234 -20.25 -0.49 8.55
N LEU A 235 -21.42 0.05 8.86
CA LEU A 235 -22.02 -0.02 10.18
C LEU A 235 -23.11 -1.10 10.22
N LEU A 236 -23.31 -1.68 11.39
CA LEU A 236 -24.39 -2.60 11.70
C LEU A 236 -25.71 -1.82 11.77
N SER A 237 -26.36 -1.65 10.63
CA SER A 237 -27.69 -1.04 10.55
C SER A 237 -28.53 -1.66 9.43
N ALA A 238 -29.86 -1.65 9.62
CA ALA A 238 -30.81 -2.23 8.67
C ALA A 238 -30.79 -1.56 7.28
N GLY A 239 -30.19 -0.37 7.16
CA GLY A 239 -30.09 0.38 5.90
C GLY A 239 -28.71 0.37 5.25
N GLY A 240 -27.76 -0.43 5.75
CA GLY A 240 -26.39 -0.46 5.24
C GLY A 240 -25.68 0.88 5.33
N GLN A 241 -25.70 1.49 6.51
CA GLN A 241 -25.00 2.75 6.74
C GLN A 241 -23.49 2.56 6.63
N ILE A 242 -22.80 3.57 6.11
CA ILE A 242 -21.35 3.58 5.99
C ILE A 242 -20.84 4.86 6.65
N ALA A 243 -19.97 4.72 7.65
CA ALA A 243 -19.23 5.84 8.20
C ALA A 243 -18.10 6.21 7.23
N VAL A 244 -17.93 7.51 6.96
CA VAL A 244 -16.79 8.03 6.20
C VAL A 244 -16.04 9.01 7.11
N LEU A 245 -14.81 8.67 7.46
CA LEU A 245 -14.01 9.39 8.46
C LEU A 245 -12.74 9.97 7.80
N GLU A 246 -12.41 11.21 8.15
CA GLU A 246 -11.19 11.88 7.66
C GLU A 246 -9.95 11.39 8.42
N LEU A 247 -8.93 10.92 7.71
CA LEU A 247 -7.66 10.51 8.28
C LEU A 247 -6.89 11.68 8.89
N SER A 248 -7.13 12.90 8.40
CA SER A 248 -6.51 14.13 8.90
C SER A 248 -7.10 14.60 10.24
N LYS A 249 -8.13 13.94 10.77
CA LYS A 249 -8.80 14.29 12.03
C LYS A 249 -8.78 13.10 13.00
N PRO A 250 -7.60 12.60 13.41
CA PRO A 250 -7.52 11.51 14.37
C PRO A 250 -8.04 11.94 15.74
N GLY A 251 -8.29 10.96 16.60
CA GLY A 251 -8.76 11.17 17.97
C GLY A 251 -10.07 10.45 18.28
N ARG A 252 -10.69 10.86 19.39
CA ARG A 252 -11.95 10.26 19.85
C ARG A 252 -13.13 10.82 19.09
N LEU A 253 -13.86 9.95 18.38
CA LEU A 253 -15.11 10.31 17.72
C LEU A 253 -16.19 10.71 18.75
N PRO A 254 -17.10 11.64 18.40
CA PRO A 254 -18.19 12.06 19.26
C PRO A 254 -19.05 10.89 19.75
N ASP A 255 -19.71 11.05 20.90
CA ASP A 255 -20.68 10.07 21.39
C ASP A 255 -22.01 10.09 20.61
N ALA A 256 -22.29 11.21 19.94
CA ALA A 256 -23.39 11.36 19.00
C ALA A 256 -23.12 10.58 17.70
N ALA A 257 -24.20 10.28 16.95
CA ALA A 257 -24.07 9.65 15.65
C ALA A 257 -23.23 10.53 14.71
N VAL A 258 -22.24 9.92 14.06
CA VAL A 258 -21.46 10.58 12.99
C VAL A 258 -22.29 10.61 11.70
N PRO A 259 -22.11 11.62 10.83
CA PRO A 259 -22.68 11.60 9.48
C PRO A 259 -22.28 10.34 8.70
N THR A 260 -23.22 9.78 7.92
CA THR A 260 -23.02 8.52 7.19
C THR A 260 -23.47 8.61 5.74
N VAL A 261 -23.09 7.62 4.93
CA VAL A 261 -23.77 7.31 3.67
C VAL A 261 -24.88 6.31 3.96
N GLN A 262 -26.09 6.59 3.52
CA GLN A 262 -27.25 5.70 3.64
C GLN A 262 -27.42 4.86 2.37
N ASN A 263 -26.81 3.67 2.33
CA ASN A 263 -26.84 2.81 1.13
C ASN A 263 -28.26 2.32 0.77
N GLY A 264 -29.14 2.18 1.76
CA GLY A 264 -30.51 1.70 1.60
C GLY A 264 -30.65 0.17 1.51
N ALA A 265 -29.54 -0.57 1.52
CA ALA A 265 -29.46 -2.02 1.57
C ALA A 265 -28.16 -2.44 2.25
N ALA A 266 -28.10 -3.66 2.81
CA ALA A 266 -26.88 -4.19 3.42
C ALA A 266 -25.70 -4.13 2.45
N VAL A 267 -24.54 -3.71 2.97
CA VAL A 267 -23.31 -3.51 2.20
C VAL A 267 -22.57 -4.84 2.10
N ALA A 268 -22.34 -5.30 0.87
CA ALA A 268 -21.58 -6.52 0.60
C ALA A 268 -20.08 -6.21 0.41
N ASP A 269 -19.77 -5.16 -0.36
CA ASP A 269 -18.40 -4.68 -0.60
C ASP A 269 -18.41 -3.18 -0.94
N LEU A 270 -17.27 -2.52 -0.79
CA LEU A 270 -17.08 -1.11 -1.10
C LEU A 270 -15.65 -0.83 -1.57
N ALA A 271 -15.50 0.10 -2.49
CA ALA A 271 -14.21 0.50 -3.02
C ALA A 271 -14.19 2.01 -3.32
N TRP A 272 -13.09 2.67 -2.97
CA TRP A 272 -12.80 4.00 -3.47
C TRP A 272 -12.34 3.93 -4.93
N ASP A 273 -12.75 4.91 -5.72
CA ASP A 273 -12.17 5.11 -7.05
C ASP A 273 -10.67 5.47 -6.90
N PRO A 274 -9.76 4.73 -7.55
CA PRO A 274 -8.32 4.98 -7.42
C PRO A 274 -7.89 6.33 -8.00
N PHE A 275 -8.71 6.94 -8.86
CA PHE A 275 -8.43 8.21 -9.53
C PHE A 275 -9.27 9.38 -9.01
N ASP A 276 -10.24 9.11 -8.12
CA ASP A 276 -11.15 10.11 -7.59
C ASP A 276 -11.41 9.85 -6.09
N PRO A 277 -10.69 10.55 -5.18
CA PRO A 277 -10.78 10.30 -3.74
C PRO A 277 -12.13 10.67 -3.13
N ARG A 278 -13.05 11.25 -3.92
CA ARG A 278 -14.40 11.61 -3.51
C ARG A 278 -15.46 10.64 -4.03
N ARG A 279 -15.10 9.65 -4.84
CA ARG A 279 -16.05 8.68 -5.39
C ARG A 279 -15.92 7.34 -4.69
N LEU A 280 -17.00 6.93 -4.02
CA LEU A 280 -17.11 5.64 -3.37
C LEU A 280 -18.13 4.78 -4.12
N ALA A 281 -17.71 3.62 -4.59
CA ALA A 281 -18.62 2.59 -5.10
C ALA A 281 -19.01 1.63 -3.97
N VAL A 282 -20.30 1.31 -3.88
CA VAL A 282 -20.85 0.44 -2.85
C VAL A 282 -21.72 -0.62 -3.49
N ALA A 283 -21.36 -1.88 -3.31
CA ALA A 283 -22.15 -3.04 -3.71
C ALA A 283 -23.12 -3.42 -2.59
N GLY A 284 -24.41 -3.44 -2.91
CA GLY A 284 -25.46 -3.89 -2.01
C GLY A 284 -25.81 -5.36 -2.20
N GLU A 285 -26.35 -5.97 -1.14
CA GLU A 285 -27.01 -7.28 -1.24
C GLU A 285 -28.29 -7.25 -2.10
N ASP A 286 -28.78 -6.06 -2.47
CA ASP A 286 -29.94 -5.83 -3.35
C ASP A 286 -29.61 -5.85 -4.85
N ALA A 287 -28.50 -6.49 -5.23
CA ALA A 287 -28.01 -6.63 -6.60
C ALA A 287 -27.67 -5.30 -7.32
N ARG A 288 -27.42 -4.23 -6.56
CA ARG A 288 -27.11 -2.89 -7.09
C ARG A 288 -25.75 -2.41 -6.65
N ILE A 289 -25.13 -1.61 -7.52
CA ILE A 289 -23.93 -0.83 -7.18
C ILE A 289 -24.35 0.64 -7.14
N ARG A 290 -24.03 1.32 -6.04
CA ARG A 290 -24.31 2.75 -5.85
C ARG A 290 -23.00 3.52 -5.86
N LEU A 291 -22.95 4.59 -6.64
CA LEU A 291 -21.82 5.52 -6.66
C LEU A 291 -22.18 6.72 -5.78
N TRP A 292 -21.30 7.04 -4.84
CA TRP A 292 -21.48 8.12 -3.88
C TRP A 292 -20.42 9.20 -4.07
N ARG A 293 -20.85 10.46 -4.09
CA ARG A 293 -19.98 11.63 -4.09
C ARG A 293 -19.81 12.13 -2.67
N ILE A 294 -18.61 12.01 -2.14
CA ILE A 294 -18.30 12.51 -0.80
C ILE A 294 -17.86 13.98 -0.90
N PRO A 295 -18.47 14.90 -0.13
CA PRO A 295 -18.13 16.31 -0.16
C PRO A 295 -16.67 16.57 0.24
N GLU A 296 -16.11 17.64 -0.31
CA GLU A 296 -14.81 18.15 0.09
C GLU A 296 -14.79 18.48 1.60
N GLY A 297 -13.76 18.03 2.32
CA GLY A 297 -13.61 18.23 3.77
C GLY A 297 -14.37 17.29 4.71
N GLY A 298 -15.22 16.40 4.20
CA GLY A 298 -15.94 15.41 5.04
C GLY A 298 -17.43 15.33 4.79
N LEU A 299 -18.05 14.28 5.31
CA LEU A 299 -19.49 14.28 5.52
C LEU A 299 -19.84 15.27 6.64
N GLN A 300 -20.72 16.23 6.37
CA GLN A 300 -21.32 17.10 7.39
C GLN A 300 -22.72 16.63 7.79
N GLU A 301 -23.41 15.98 6.86
CA GLU A 301 -24.74 15.40 7.03
C GLU A 301 -24.80 14.02 6.37
N THR A 302 -25.85 13.26 6.69
CA THR A 302 -26.03 11.92 6.11
C THR A 302 -26.43 12.05 4.65
N LEU A 303 -25.65 11.46 3.74
CA LEU A 303 -26.00 11.37 2.33
C LEU A 303 -27.07 10.29 2.13
N GLN A 304 -28.17 10.65 1.49
CA GLN A 304 -29.31 9.75 1.26
C GLN A 304 -29.46 9.34 -0.21
N GLU A 305 -28.92 10.15 -1.12
CA GLU A 305 -29.05 9.95 -2.55
C GLU A 305 -27.66 9.66 -3.17
N PRO A 306 -27.50 8.52 -3.85
CA PRO A 306 -26.28 8.25 -4.61
C PRO A 306 -26.25 9.10 -5.89
N GLU A 307 -25.05 9.39 -6.39
CA GLU A 307 -24.82 10.06 -7.66
C GLU A 307 -25.33 9.21 -8.84
N ALA A 308 -25.15 7.88 -8.75
CA ALA A 308 -25.66 6.94 -9.74
C ALA A 308 -25.96 5.58 -9.11
N VAL A 309 -26.83 4.81 -9.78
CA VAL A 309 -27.18 3.43 -9.40
C VAL A 309 -27.07 2.54 -10.62
N LEU A 310 -26.12 1.60 -10.59
CA LEU A 310 -25.94 0.60 -11.63
C LEU A 310 -26.83 -0.62 -11.35
N ARG A 311 -27.49 -1.11 -12.40
CA ARG A 311 -28.45 -2.21 -12.36
C ARG A 311 -28.13 -3.20 -13.46
N GLY A 312 -28.09 -4.48 -13.14
CA GLY A 312 -27.87 -5.55 -14.13
C GLY A 312 -27.74 -6.92 -13.49
N HIS A 313 -26.98 -7.04 -12.40
CA HIS A 313 -26.97 -8.25 -11.58
C HIS A 313 -28.39 -8.60 -11.09
N THR A 314 -28.68 -9.90 -11.03
CA THR A 314 -30.00 -10.40 -10.60
C THR A 314 -30.01 -10.90 -9.16
N GLU A 315 -28.83 -11.07 -8.57
CA GLU A 315 -28.62 -11.58 -7.22
C GLU A 315 -27.56 -10.76 -6.49
N LYS A 316 -27.42 -10.99 -5.17
CA LYS A 316 -26.47 -10.27 -4.32
C LYS A 316 -25.06 -10.21 -4.93
N ILE A 317 -24.43 -9.05 -4.82
CA ILE A 317 -23.06 -8.82 -5.29
C ILE A 317 -22.09 -9.26 -4.19
N TYR A 318 -20.98 -9.90 -4.55
CA TYR A 318 -19.96 -10.36 -3.61
C TYR A 318 -18.79 -9.40 -3.47
N SER A 319 -18.30 -8.86 -4.59
CA SER A 319 -17.14 -7.97 -4.59
C SER A 319 -17.15 -7.02 -5.77
N ILE A 320 -16.50 -5.87 -5.61
CA ILE A 320 -16.29 -4.86 -6.65
C ILE A 320 -14.84 -4.39 -6.70
N ARG A 321 -14.30 -4.09 -7.89
CA ARG A 321 -12.96 -3.54 -8.07
C ARG A 321 -12.94 -2.54 -9.22
N PHE A 322 -12.30 -1.40 -9.03
CA PHE A 322 -12.02 -0.47 -10.12
C PHE A 322 -10.94 -1.03 -11.04
N HIS A 323 -10.98 -0.62 -12.30
CA HIS A 323 -9.90 -0.90 -13.23
C HIS A 323 -8.64 -0.12 -12.82
N PRO A 324 -7.45 -0.74 -12.80
CA PRO A 324 -6.26 -0.12 -12.20
C PRO A 324 -5.62 0.99 -13.05
N LEU A 325 -6.00 1.11 -14.33
CA LEU A 325 -5.39 2.06 -15.27
C LEU A 325 -6.38 3.00 -15.97
N ALA A 326 -7.67 2.66 -15.98
CA ALA A 326 -8.66 3.32 -16.82
C ALA A 326 -9.73 3.91 -15.92
N SER A 327 -10.04 5.19 -16.10
CA SER A 327 -11.13 5.82 -15.35
C SER A 327 -12.47 5.25 -15.79
N ASP A 328 -13.45 5.33 -14.88
CA ASP A 328 -14.84 4.95 -15.13
C ASP A 328 -15.07 3.48 -15.54
N LEU A 329 -14.12 2.58 -15.26
CA LEU A 329 -14.32 1.13 -15.38
C LEU A 329 -14.33 0.46 -14.01
N LEU A 330 -15.35 -0.35 -13.76
CA LEU A 330 -15.54 -1.14 -12.54
C LEU A 330 -15.90 -2.59 -12.91
N VAL A 331 -15.42 -3.56 -12.15
CA VAL A 331 -15.85 -4.96 -12.25
C VAL A 331 -16.56 -5.40 -10.98
N SER A 332 -17.56 -6.27 -11.11
CA SER A 332 -18.31 -6.87 -9.99
C SER A 332 -18.53 -8.37 -10.17
N SER A 333 -18.53 -9.14 -9.08
CA SER A 333 -18.95 -10.54 -9.04
C SER A 333 -20.24 -10.69 -8.27
N SER A 334 -21.08 -11.65 -8.65
CA SER A 334 -22.38 -11.85 -8.00
C SER A 334 -22.69 -13.33 -7.77
N TYR A 335 -23.67 -13.56 -6.89
CA TYR A 335 -24.31 -14.84 -6.70
C TYR A 335 -25.14 -15.30 -7.91
N ASP A 336 -25.32 -14.45 -8.93
CA ASP A 336 -25.84 -14.86 -10.24
C ASP A 336 -24.82 -15.62 -11.10
N MET A 337 -23.64 -15.94 -10.54
CA MET A 337 -22.54 -16.66 -11.18
C MET A 337 -21.88 -15.90 -12.33
N THR A 338 -22.15 -14.60 -12.46
CA THR A 338 -21.52 -13.75 -13.48
C THR A 338 -20.53 -12.77 -12.87
N VAL A 339 -19.58 -12.37 -13.71
CA VAL A 339 -18.73 -11.20 -13.44
C VAL A 339 -19.07 -10.14 -14.48
N ARG A 340 -19.38 -8.92 -14.06
CA ARG A 340 -19.79 -7.84 -14.97
C ARG A 340 -18.81 -6.68 -14.95
N ILE A 341 -18.54 -6.11 -16.11
CA ILE A 341 -17.77 -4.89 -16.29
C ILE A 341 -18.74 -3.75 -16.60
N TRP A 342 -18.56 -2.65 -15.89
CA TRP A 342 -19.40 -1.45 -15.94
C TRP A 342 -18.59 -0.29 -16.47
N GLU A 343 -19.24 0.51 -17.31
CA GLU A 343 -18.77 1.83 -17.70
C GLU A 343 -19.58 2.87 -16.93
N LEU A 344 -18.93 3.52 -15.96
CA LEU A 344 -19.59 4.38 -14.99
C LEU A 344 -20.14 5.65 -15.63
N SER A 345 -19.39 6.25 -16.55
CA SER A 345 -19.80 7.43 -17.33
C SER A 345 -21.04 7.16 -18.20
N ALA A 346 -21.16 5.94 -18.73
CA ALA A 346 -22.33 5.50 -19.48
C ALA A 346 -23.46 4.94 -18.58
N GLY A 347 -23.21 4.78 -17.28
CA GLY A 347 -24.17 4.29 -16.29
C GLY A 347 -24.69 2.87 -16.55
N ARG A 348 -23.94 2.04 -17.28
CA ARG A 348 -24.41 0.74 -17.76
C ARG A 348 -23.35 -0.34 -17.72
N GLU A 349 -23.82 -1.57 -17.73
CA GLU A 349 -22.98 -2.72 -18.03
C GLU A 349 -22.52 -2.70 -19.49
N VAL A 350 -21.26 -3.06 -19.70
CA VAL A 350 -20.63 -3.15 -21.02
C VAL A 350 -20.17 -4.56 -21.37
N LEU A 351 -19.94 -5.43 -20.37
CA LEU A 351 -19.59 -6.82 -20.61
C LEU A 351 -20.03 -7.73 -19.46
N CYS A 352 -20.56 -8.91 -19.81
CA CYS A 352 -20.88 -9.98 -18.89
C CYS A 352 -19.94 -11.17 -19.12
N LEU A 353 -19.04 -11.45 -18.19
CA LEU A 353 -18.16 -12.62 -18.21
C LEU A 353 -18.90 -13.84 -17.64
N GLN A 354 -18.75 -14.95 -18.34
CA GLN A 354 -19.50 -16.20 -18.12
C GLN A 354 -18.53 -17.36 -17.85
N GLY A 355 -19.06 -18.47 -17.33
CA GLY A 355 -18.32 -19.74 -17.20
C GLY A 355 -18.20 -20.26 -15.77
N HIS A 356 -18.51 -19.44 -14.76
CA HIS A 356 -18.59 -19.88 -13.36
C HIS A 356 -19.87 -20.69 -13.12
N THR A 357 -19.77 -21.76 -12.35
CA THR A 357 -20.91 -22.64 -12.02
C THR A 357 -21.21 -22.71 -10.52
N ASP A 358 -20.43 -21.99 -9.71
CA ASP A 358 -20.63 -21.83 -8.27
C ASP A 358 -20.00 -20.50 -7.81
N GLN A 359 -20.22 -20.15 -6.55
CA GLN A 359 -19.85 -18.90 -5.89
C GLN A 359 -18.44 -18.42 -6.26
N ILE A 360 -18.35 -17.19 -6.77
CA ILE A 360 -17.09 -16.52 -7.08
C ILE A 360 -16.52 -15.95 -5.77
N PHE A 361 -15.36 -16.44 -5.35
CA PHE A 361 -14.75 -16.01 -4.08
C PHE A 361 -13.92 -14.73 -4.22
N SER A 362 -13.27 -14.52 -5.36
CA SER A 362 -12.38 -13.37 -5.56
C SER A 362 -12.10 -13.10 -7.03
N MET A 363 -11.75 -11.85 -7.32
CA MET A 363 -11.31 -11.39 -8.64
C MET A 363 -10.21 -10.34 -8.49
N ALA A 364 -9.30 -10.26 -9.47
CA ALA A 364 -8.29 -9.21 -9.54
C ALA A 364 -7.94 -8.87 -11.00
N TRP A 365 -7.82 -7.57 -11.27
CA TRP A 365 -7.24 -7.05 -12.51
C TRP A 365 -5.73 -7.29 -12.52
N SER A 366 -5.19 -7.64 -13.68
CA SER A 366 -3.74 -7.61 -13.89
C SER A 366 -3.22 -6.18 -13.76
N PRO A 367 -1.96 -5.97 -13.32
CA PRO A 367 -1.37 -4.63 -13.20
C PRO A 367 -1.43 -3.83 -14.51
N ASP A 368 -1.31 -4.53 -15.65
CA ASP A 368 -1.41 -3.93 -16.99
C ASP A 368 -2.85 -3.66 -17.45
N GLY A 369 -3.87 -3.98 -16.63
CA GLY A 369 -5.28 -3.77 -16.90
C GLY A 369 -5.85 -4.59 -18.07
N LYS A 370 -5.13 -5.58 -18.61
CA LYS A 370 -5.61 -6.32 -19.80
C LYS A 370 -6.40 -7.56 -19.45
N LYS A 371 -6.16 -8.12 -18.26
CA LYS A 371 -6.65 -9.42 -17.85
C LYS A 371 -7.37 -9.32 -16.53
N LEU A 372 -8.33 -10.23 -16.34
CA LEU A 372 -9.02 -10.43 -15.08
C LEU A 372 -8.87 -11.88 -14.65
N ALA A 373 -8.36 -12.11 -13.46
CA ALA A 373 -8.32 -13.43 -12.84
C ALA A 373 -9.50 -13.58 -11.87
N THR A 374 -10.06 -14.78 -11.78
CA THR A 374 -11.14 -15.11 -10.83
C THR A 374 -10.90 -16.50 -10.22
N VAL A 375 -11.34 -16.70 -8.98
CA VAL A 375 -11.36 -18.02 -8.31
C VAL A 375 -12.76 -18.29 -7.77
N SER A 376 -13.27 -19.49 -8.01
CA SER A 376 -14.63 -19.90 -7.64
C SER A 376 -14.64 -21.19 -6.83
N LYS A 377 -15.73 -21.36 -6.09
CA LYS A 377 -16.10 -22.56 -5.35
C LYS A 377 -16.29 -23.79 -6.24
N ASP A 378 -16.48 -23.59 -7.55
CA ASP A 378 -16.49 -24.69 -8.53
C ASP A 378 -15.11 -25.36 -8.74
N GLY A 379 -14.10 -24.93 -7.97
CA GLY A 379 -12.78 -25.51 -7.94
C GLY A 379 -11.89 -25.01 -9.07
N ARG A 380 -12.26 -23.92 -9.76
CA ARG A 380 -11.47 -23.37 -10.88
C ARG A 380 -10.97 -21.96 -10.64
N ILE A 381 -9.76 -21.72 -11.11
CA ILE A 381 -9.23 -20.39 -11.40
C ILE A 381 -9.45 -20.12 -12.89
N ARG A 382 -9.93 -18.93 -13.24
CA ARG A 382 -10.16 -18.54 -14.63
C ARG A 382 -9.45 -17.24 -14.95
N LEU A 383 -8.90 -17.17 -16.15
CA LEU A 383 -8.29 -15.98 -16.71
C LEU A 383 -9.11 -15.48 -17.90
N TYR A 384 -9.48 -14.21 -17.86
CA TYR A 384 -10.20 -13.52 -18.93
C TYR A 384 -9.30 -12.44 -19.56
N GLU A 385 -9.48 -12.23 -20.85
CA GLU A 385 -9.04 -11.02 -21.56
C GLU A 385 -10.32 -10.30 -22.04
N PRO A 386 -10.88 -9.38 -21.23
CA PRO A 386 -12.25 -8.89 -21.46
C PRO A 386 -12.45 -8.17 -22.80
N ARG A 387 -11.39 -7.55 -23.35
CA ARG A 387 -11.42 -6.91 -24.67
C ARG A 387 -11.55 -7.90 -25.83
N ARG A 388 -11.28 -9.19 -25.60
CA ARG A 388 -11.32 -10.24 -26.63
C ARG A 388 -12.56 -11.11 -26.52
N SER A 389 -12.98 -11.47 -25.31
CA SER A 389 -14.05 -12.43 -25.09
C SER A 389 -14.71 -12.28 -23.73
N SER A 390 -15.99 -12.65 -23.65
CA SER A 390 -16.71 -12.86 -22.39
C SER A 390 -16.46 -14.23 -21.76
N GLN A 391 -15.82 -15.15 -22.49
CA GLN A 391 -15.49 -16.49 -22.03
C GLN A 391 -14.06 -16.54 -21.47
N PRO A 392 -13.76 -17.46 -20.54
CA PRO A 392 -12.42 -17.62 -20.01
C PRO A 392 -11.47 -18.08 -21.12
N GLN A 393 -10.30 -17.46 -21.17
CA GLN A 393 -9.22 -17.82 -22.10
C GLN A 393 -8.43 -19.02 -21.58
N GLN A 394 -8.27 -19.11 -20.26
CA GLN A 394 -7.65 -20.24 -19.59
C GLN A 394 -8.41 -20.58 -18.32
N GLU A 395 -8.36 -21.85 -17.95
CA GLU A 395 -8.83 -22.33 -16.67
C GLU A 395 -7.80 -23.28 -16.06
N GLY A 396 -7.71 -23.29 -14.73
CA GLY A 396 -6.81 -24.16 -13.98
C GLY A 396 -7.47 -24.62 -12.67
N PRO A 397 -6.88 -25.62 -11.99
CA PRO A 397 -7.36 -26.05 -10.70
C PRO A 397 -7.20 -24.92 -9.66
N GLY A 398 -8.25 -24.66 -8.89
CA GLY A 398 -8.20 -23.81 -7.71
C GLY A 398 -7.77 -24.57 -6.44
N PRO A 399 -7.78 -23.91 -5.28
CA PRO A 399 -7.54 -24.56 -4.00
C PRO A 399 -8.51 -25.72 -3.75
N GLU A 400 -8.03 -26.82 -3.15
CA GLU A 400 -8.84 -28.02 -2.90
C GLU A 400 -10.00 -27.78 -1.91
N GLY A 401 -9.80 -26.91 -0.92
CA GLY A 401 -10.77 -26.64 0.13
C GLY A 401 -11.83 -25.61 -0.29
N GLY A 402 -13.10 -25.98 -0.20
CA GLY A 402 -14.24 -25.13 -0.61
C GLY A 402 -14.67 -24.04 0.39
N ARG A 403 -13.82 -23.67 1.36
CA ARG A 403 -14.16 -22.69 2.42
C ARG A 403 -14.09 -21.24 1.97
N GLY A 404 -13.31 -20.96 0.93
CA GLY A 404 -13.07 -19.62 0.41
C GLY A 404 -11.67 -19.49 -0.17
N ALA A 405 -11.47 -18.49 -1.03
CA ALA A 405 -10.17 -18.18 -1.61
C ALA A 405 -10.07 -16.67 -1.92
N ARG A 406 -8.85 -16.15 -1.95
CA ARG A 406 -8.56 -14.82 -2.49
C ARG A 406 -7.44 -14.93 -3.51
N LEU A 407 -7.42 -14.04 -4.49
CA LEU A 407 -6.32 -13.98 -5.45
C LEU A 407 -5.85 -12.55 -5.68
N VAL A 408 -4.56 -12.43 -5.99
CA VAL A 408 -3.91 -11.19 -6.44
C VAL A 408 -2.89 -11.54 -7.51
N TRP A 409 -2.63 -10.59 -8.40
CA TRP A 409 -1.52 -10.67 -9.34
C TRP A 409 -0.21 -10.31 -8.63
N VAL A 410 0.86 -11.03 -8.96
CA VAL A 410 2.19 -10.84 -8.37
C VAL A 410 3.27 -10.90 -9.43
N CYS A 411 4.48 -10.44 -9.08
CA CYS A 411 5.66 -10.46 -9.94
C CYS A 411 5.41 -9.81 -11.32
N GLY A 412 4.96 -8.55 -11.33
CA GLY A 412 4.71 -7.78 -12.56
C GLY A 412 3.53 -8.26 -13.40
N GLY A 413 2.66 -9.12 -12.85
CA GLY A 413 1.50 -9.65 -13.55
C GLY A 413 1.73 -10.93 -14.33
N ASP A 414 2.88 -11.59 -14.17
CA ASP A 414 3.13 -12.90 -14.80
C ASP A 414 2.60 -14.08 -13.97
N TYR A 415 2.30 -13.85 -12.69
CA TYR A 415 1.92 -14.87 -11.74
C TYR A 415 0.65 -14.47 -10.97
N LEU A 416 -0.07 -15.46 -10.47
CA LEU A 416 -1.18 -15.30 -9.53
C LEU A 416 -0.79 -15.94 -8.20
N LEU A 417 -0.94 -15.18 -7.12
CA LEU A 417 -0.95 -15.71 -5.76
C LEU A 417 -2.39 -15.94 -5.35
N VAL A 418 -2.71 -17.17 -4.95
CA VAL A 418 -4.03 -17.56 -4.46
C VAL A 418 -3.90 -18.02 -3.02
N SER A 419 -4.59 -17.35 -2.10
CA SER A 419 -4.80 -17.88 -0.76
C SER A 419 -6.07 -18.73 -0.74
N GLY A 420 -6.07 -19.81 0.02
CA GLY A 420 -7.21 -20.70 0.12
C GLY A 420 -7.02 -21.75 1.19
N PHE A 421 -7.78 -22.83 1.08
CA PHE A 421 -7.72 -23.94 2.02
C PHE A 421 -7.39 -25.25 1.29
N ASP A 422 -6.88 -26.20 2.05
CA ASP A 422 -6.88 -27.60 1.64
C ASP A 422 -8.14 -28.34 2.11
N SER A 423 -8.22 -29.62 1.77
CA SER A 423 -9.30 -30.52 2.20
C SER A 423 -9.39 -30.72 3.73
N ARG A 424 -8.34 -30.39 4.48
CA ARG A 424 -8.25 -30.51 5.95
C ARG A 424 -8.41 -29.17 6.66
N SER A 425 -8.80 -28.11 5.94
CA SER A 425 -8.95 -26.74 6.45
C SER A 425 -7.66 -26.05 6.89
N GLU A 426 -6.50 -26.52 6.43
CA GLU A 426 -5.23 -25.78 6.51
C GLU A 426 -5.27 -24.62 5.51
N ARG A 427 -4.88 -23.42 5.95
CA ARG A 427 -4.72 -22.24 5.10
C ARG A 427 -3.43 -22.38 4.30
N ARG A 428 -3.53 -22.14 2.99
CA ARG A 428 -2.43 -22.25 2.05
C ARG A 428 -2.31 -21.00 1.19
N ILE A 429 -1.10 -20.72 0.73
CA ILE A 429 -0.85 -19.87 -0.42
C ILE A 429 -0.29 -20.70 -1.57
N LEU A 430 -0.79 -20.42 -2.76
CA LEU A 430 -0.48 -21.14 -3.98
C LEU A 430 -0.03 -20.13 -5.03
N LEU A 431 1.08 -20.41 -5.72
CA LEU A 431 1.58 -19.57 -6.80
C LEU A 431 1.34 -20.25 -8.15
N TYR A 432 0.69 -19.55 -9.08
CA TYR A 432 0.41 -20.04 -10.43
C TYR A 432 1.12 -19.17 -11.46
N ARG A 433 1.58 -19.78 -12.56
CA ARG A 433 1.97 -19.03 -13.75
C ARG A 433 0.70 -18.65 -14.51
N ALA A 434 0.45 -17.35 -14.70
CA ALA A 434 -0.80 -16.88 -15.29
C ALA A 434 -1.02 -17.38 -16.73
N GLN A 435 0.05 -17.64 -17.47
CA GLN A 435 0.00 -18.14 -18.85
C GLN A 435 -0.17 -19.66 -18.96
N ALA A 436 -0.09 -20.39 -17.85
CA ALA A 436 -0.13 -21.85 -17.80
C ALA A 436 -1.03 -22.35 -16.65
N LEU A 437 -2.20 -21.73 -16.48
CA LEU A 437 -3.14 -22.12 -15.41
C LEU A 437 -3.51 -23.62 -15.42
N PRO A 438 -3.66 -24.30 -16.58
CA PRO A 438 -3.98 -25.72 -16.60
C PRO A 438 -2.94 -26.63 -15.93
N GLU A 439 -1.68 -26.18 -15.80
CA GLU A 439 -0.61 -26.94 -15.15
C GLU A 439 -0.77 -26.98 -13.63
N GLY A 440 -1.60 -26.10 -13.06
CA GLY A 440 -1.79 -25.97 -11.61
C GLY A 440 -0.71 -25.11 -10.94
N PRO A 441 -0.61 -25.17 -9.60
CA PRO A 441 0.30 -24.31 -8.86
C PRO A 441 1.76 -24.75 -9.03
N LEU A 442 2.65 -23.78 -9.26
CA LEU A 442 4.11 -23.94 -9.26
C LEU A 442 4.65 -24.22 -7.85
N SER A 443 4.02 -23.61 -6.83
CA SER A 443 4.41 -23.73 -5.43
C SER A 443 3.17 -23.67 -4.55
N VAL A 444 3.17 -24.46 -3.48
CA VAL A 444 2.12 -24.51 -2.47
C VAL A 444 2.79 -24.46 -1.11
N LEU A 445 2.42 -23.47 -0.31
CA LEU A 445 2.92 -23.28 1.05
C LEU A 445 1.75 -23.36 2.04
N GLY A 446 1.82 -24.31 2.97
CA GLY A 446 0.92 -24.38 4.12
C GLY A 446 1.34 -23.39 5.20
N LEU A 447 0.37 -22.78 5.88
CA LEU A 447 0.60 -21.76 6.90
C LEU A 447 0.14 -22.24 8.28
N ASP A 448 -1.16 -22.37 8.49
CA ASP A 448 -1.77 -22.77 9.77
C ASP A 448 -3.21 -23.25 9.57
N VAL A 449 -3.87 -23.66 10.65
CA VAL A 449 -5.30 -24.05 10.64
C VAL A 449 -6.10 -22.98 11.38
N ALA A 450 -6.82 -22.16 10.62
CA ALA A 450 -7.69 -21.13 11.16
C ALA A 450 -8.97 -21.01 10.30
N PRO A 451 -10.07 -20.43 10.81
CA PRO A 451 -11.32 -20.45 10.09
C PRO A 451 -11.43 -19.42 8.96
N SER A 452 -10.63 -18.36 9.02
CA SER A 452 -10.80 -17.19 8.17
C SER A 452 -9.94 -17.27 6.91
N THR A 453 -10.54 -16.99 5.76
CA THR A 453 -9.81 -16.85 4.49
C THR A 453 -8.77 -15.74 4.62
N LEU A 454 -7.54 -16.03 4.22
CA LEU A 454 -6.46 -15.03 4.22
C LEU A 454 -6.71 -13.98 3.15
N LEU A 455 -6.62 -12.71 3.51
CA LEU A 455 -6.66 -11.56 2.62
C LEU A 455 -5.22 -11.22 2.21
N PRO A 456 -4.82 -11.49 0.95
CA PRO A 456 -3.53 -11.06 0.43
C PRO A 456 -3.56 -9.57 0.05
N PHE A 457 -2.58 -8.83 0.54
CA PHE A 457 -2.21 -7.53 0.01
C PHE A 457 -0.79 -7.63 -0.53
N TYR A 458 -0.61 -7.39 -1.83
CA TYR A 458 0.69 -7.46 -2.48
C TYR A 458 1.17 -6.06 -2.83
N ASP A 459 2.35 -5.70 -2.34
CA ASP A 459 3.05 -4.49 -2.73
C ASP A 459 3.97 -4.80 -3.92
N GLU A 460 3.59 -4.32 -5.10
CA GLU A 460 4.33 -4.57 -6.35
C GLU A 460 5.74 -3.98 -6.32
N ASP A 461 5.94 -2.86 -5.60
CA ASP A 461 7.22 -2.16 -5.53
C ASP A 461 8.27 -2.96 -4.74
N THR A 462 7.83 -3.65 -3.68
CA THR A 462 8.71 -4.44 -2.82
C THR A 462 8.64 -5.95 -3.08
N SER A 463 7.65 -6.37 -3.87
CA SER A 463 7.28 -7.77 -4.06
C SER A 463 6.92 -8.49 -2.75
N VAL A 464 6.53 -7.77 -1.71
CA VAL A 464 6.10 -8.34 -0.43
C VAL A 464 4.59 -8.52 -0.41
N VAL A 465 4.14 -9.72 -0.04
CA VAL A 465 2.74 -10.00 0.27
C VAL A 465 2.52 -10.03 1.78
N PHE A 466 1.48 -9.34 2.22
CA PHE A 466 0.95 -9.35 3.57
C PHE A 466 -0.33 -10.18 3.58
N LEU A 467 -0.45 -11.10 4.54
CA LEU A 467 -1.55 -12.07 4.60
C LEU A 467 -2.13 -12.12 6.01
N THR A 468 -3.43 -11.92 6.12
CA THR A 468 -4.14 -12.02 7.40
C THR A 468 -5.62 -12.34 7.20
N GLY A 469 -6.22 -13.08 8.12
CA GLY A 469 -7.64 -13.37 8.14
C GLY A 469 -8.39 -12.48 9.12
N LYS A 470 -9.68 -12.24 8.86
CA LYS A 470 -10.56 -11.56 9.82
C LYS A 470 -10.64 -12.38 11.11
N GLY A 471 -10.24 -11.80 12.24
CA GLY A 471 -10.15 -12.48 13.53
C GLY A 471 -8.78 -13.07 13.86
N ASP A 472 -7.79 -12.96 12.97
CA ASP A 472 -6.41 -13.33 13.29
C ASP A 472 -5.79 -12.29 14.22
N THR A 473 -4.67 -12.64 14.86
CA THR A 473 -3.76 -11.70 15.54
C THR A 473 -2.42 -11.57 14.83
N ARG A 474 -2.14 -12.44 13.84
CA ARG A 474 -0.89 -12.49 13.08
C ARG A 474 -1.12 -11.98 11.65
N VAL A 475 -0.11 -11.30 11.11
CA VAL A 475 0.03 -11.00 9.68
C VAL A 475 1.28 -11.72 9.19
N PHE A 476 1.11 -12.63 8.23
CA PHE A 476 2.23 -13.31 7.58
C PHE A 476 2.79 -12.43 6.48
N LEU A 477 4.12 -12.42 6.35
CA LEU A 477 4.81 -11.63 5.33
C LEU A 477 5.75 -12.55 4.53
N TYR A 478 5.68 -12.46 3.22
CA TYR A 478 6.59 -13.16 2.31
C TYR A 478 7.00 -12.23 1.17
N GLU A 479 8.29 -12.18 0.83
CA GLU A 479 8.71 -11.68 -0.48
C GLU A 479 8.44 -12.78 -1.53
N VAL A 480 7.71 -12.44 -2.58
CA VAL A 480 7.32 -13.35 -3.66
C VAL A 480 8.29 -13.18 -4.83
N THR A 481 8.93 -14.27 -5.23
CA THR A 481 9.94 -14.28 -6.29
C THR A 481 9.50 -15.13 -7.48
N PRO A 482 9.90 -14.80 -8.73
CA PRO A 482 9.58 -15.60 -9.91
C PRO A 482 10.38 -16.91 -9.99
N GLU A 483 11.40 -17.05 -9.14
CA GLU A 483 12.29 -18.21 -9.05
C GLU A 483 12.19 -18.89 -7.67
N PRO A 484 12.50 -20.20 -7.57
CA PRO A 484 12.54 -20.91 -6.29
C PRO A 484 13.42 -20.22 -5.24
N PRO A 485 13.02 -20.20 -3.95
CA PRO A 485 11.90 -20.95 -3.37
C PRO A 485 10.52 -20.30 -3.54
N TYR A 486 10.40 -19.24 -4.34
CA TYR A 486 9.18 -18.47 -4.64
C TYR A 486 8.60 -17.65 -3.49
N PHE A 487 8.71 -18.15 -2.25
CA PHE A 487 8.28 -17.47 -1.04
C PHE A 487 9.46 -17.37 -0.08
N LEU A 488 9.95 -16.15 0.12
CA LEU A 488 10.98 -15.85 1.12
C LEU A 488 10.29 -15.28 2.35
N GLU A 489 10.32 -16.02 3.46
CA GLU A 489 9.67 -15.60 4.70
C GLU A 489 10.29 -14.32 5.27
N CYS A 490 9.42 -13.40 5.68
CA CYS A 490 9.76 -12.21 6.43
C CYS A 490 9.21 -12.29 7.86
N ASN A 491 9.71 -11.42 8.75
CA ASN A 491 9.18 -11.32 10.10
C ASN A 491 7.68 -10.99 10.07
N SER A 492 6.87 -11.86 10.71
CA SER A 492 5.43 -11.62 10.87
C SER A 492 5.16 -10.50 11.87
N PHE A 493 4.10 -9.74 11.63
CA PHE A 493 3.56 -8.79 12.62
C PHE A 493 2.51 -9.47 13.50
N THR A 494 2.50 -9.16 14.79
CA THR A 494 1.49 -9.64 15.74
C THR A 494 0.85 -8.50 16.50
N SER A 495 -0.47 -8.50 16.56
CA SER A 495 -1.28 -7.61 17.41
C SER A 495 -1.70 -8.33 18.69
N ASN A 496 -1.96 -7.56 19.73
CA ASN A 496 -2.51 -8.07 20.98
C ASN A 496 -4.03 -8.36 20.88
N GLU A 497 -4.70 -7.82 19.86
CA GLU A 497 -6.13 -8.00 19.63
C GLU A 497 -6.42 -8.57 18.24
N PRO A 498 -7.48 -9.38 18.08
CA PRO A 498 -7.90 -9.88 16.79
C PRO A 498 -8.28 -8.77 15.82
N HIS A 499 -7.61 -8.70 14.67
CA HIS A 499 -7.89 -7.71 13.63
C HIS A 499 -9.21 -8.05 12.92
N LYS A 500 -9.96 -7.05 12.46
CA LYS A 500 -11.23 -7.26 11.72
C LYS A 500 -11.10 -7.02 10.23
N GLY A 501 -10.01 -6.40 9.81
CA GLY A 501 -9.60 -6.19 8.44
C GLY A 501 -8.28 -5.43 8.44
N PHE A 502 -7.63 -5.39 7.28
CA PHE A 502 -6.49 -4.53 7.01
C PHE A 502 -6.74 -3.81 5.70
N VAL A 503 -6.40 -2.54 5.66
CA VAL A 503 -6.32 -1.76 4.44
C VAL A 503 -4.98 -1.05 4.48
N PHE A 504 -4.28 -1.13 3.37
CA PHE A 504 -3.02 -0.45 3.15
C PHE A 504 -3.34 0.85 2.41
N LEU A 505 -2.75 1.94 2.89
CA LEU A 505 -2.89 3.22 2.19
C LEU A 505 -2.05 3.19 0.91
N PRO A 506 -2.37 4.02 -0.10
CA PRO A 506 -1.52 4.15 -1.27
C PRO A 506 -0.09 4.49 -0.86
N LYS A 507 0.90 3.97 -1.59
CA LYS A 507 2.34 4.19 -1.30
C LYS A 507 2.73 5.67 -1.20
N THR A 508 2.00 6.55 -1.89
CA THR A 508 2.16 8.01 -1.81
C THR A 508 1.85 8.61 -0.44
N ALA A 509 1.20 7.85 0.46
CA ALA A 509 0.94 8.20 1.84
C ALA A 509 2.05 7.74 2.82
N CYS A 510 2.99 6.90 2.39
CA CYS A 510 4.05 6.40 3.26
C CYS A 510 5.03 7.50 3.70
N GLU A 511 5.45 7.45 4.96
CA GLU A 511 6.49 8.29 5.53
C GLU A 511 7.88 7.72 5.18
N VAL A 512 8.35 8.10 3.99
CA VAL A 512 9.63 7.59 3.43
C VAL A 512 10.84 7.92 4.32
N ARG A 513 10.78 9.00 5.11
CA ARG A 513 11.85 9.36 6.06
C ARG A 513 12.03 8.35 7.18
N GLU A 514 10.95 7.66 7.56
CA GLU A 514 10.93 6.60 8.57
C GLU A 514 11.13 5.20 7.95
N VAL A 515 11.39 5.12 6.64
CA VAL A 515 11.51 3.86 5.89
C VAL A 515 10.20 3.03 5.95
N GLU A 516 9.05 3.70 6.06
CA GLU A 516 7.74 3.06 5.94
C GLU A 516 7.46 2.70 4.48
N PHE A 517 7.15 1.44 4.19
CA PHE A 517 6.93 0.98 2.81
C PHE A 517 5.56 0.34 2.55
N ALA A 518 4.72 0.11 3.55
CA ALA A 518 3.39 -0.47 3.36
C ALA A 518 2.45 -0.06 4.48
#